data_AF-A0A1Q6K4G8-F1
#
_entry.id   AF-A0A1Q6K4G8-F1
#
_cell.length_a   1.000
_cell.length_b   1.000
_cell.length_c   1.000
_cell.angle_alpha   90.00
_cell.angle_beta   90.00
_cell.angle_gamma   90.00
#
_symmetry.space_group_name_H-M   'P 1'
#
loop_
_entity.id
_entity.type
_entity.pdbx_description
1 polymer ?
#
loop_
_entity_poly.entity_id
_entity_poly.type
_entity_poly.pdbx_seq_one_letter_code
_entity_poly.pdbx_strand_id
1 'polypeptide(L)' 'MKEKTKAKLIDISFFVIMMLLFASTVLIRNLANLDEIWNFNFARNIANGLIPYNDFNMLQTPLLSFILRRHF' A
#
# COMPACT_ATOMS: atom_id res chain seq x y z
N MET A 1 -4.68 0.95 37.38
CA MET A 1 -4.90 -0.22 36.50
C MET A 1 -6.04 0.00 35.51
N LYS A 2 -7.24 0.42 35.95
CA LYS A 2 -8.41 0.67 35.08
C LYS A 2 -8.17 1.69 33.93
N GLU A 3 -7.44 2.77 34.20
CA GLU A 3 -7.13 3.81 33.21
C GLU A 3 -6.32 3.28 32.00
N LYS A 4 -5.27 2.47 32.26
CA LYS A 4 -4.48 1.84 31.19
C LYS A 4 -5.29 0.85 30.35
N THR A 5 -6.23 0.14 30.99
CA THR A 5 -7.15 -0.77 30.28
C THR A 5 -8.10 0.01 29.37
N LYS A 6 -8.61 1.16 29.81
CA LYS A 6 -9.46 2.03 28.97
C LYS A 6 -8.70 2.58 27.77
N ALA A 7 -7.48 3.07 27.95
CA ALA A 7 -6.64 3.56 26.85
C ALA A 7 -6.40 2.46 25.80
N LYS A 8 -6.03 1.25 26.23
CA LYS A 8 -5.83 0.12 25.32
C LYS A 8 -7.12 -0.29 24.59
N LEU A 9 -8.27 -0.17 25.25
CA LEU A 9 -9.58 -0.42 24.63
C LEU A 9 -9.90 0.62 23.54
N ILE A 10 -9.52 1.88 23.75
CA ILE A 10 -9.66 2.96 22.77
C ILE A 10 -8.77 2.69 21.56
N ASP A 11 -7.52 2.28 21.76
CA ASP A 11 -6.61 1.96 20.64
C ASP A 11 -7.13 0.79 19.79
N ILE A 12 -7.64 -0.26 20.43
CA ILE A 12 -8.25 -1.42 19.74
C ILE A 12 -9.51 -0.97 18.99
N SER A 13 -10.36 -0.17 19.63
CA SER A 13 -11.56 0.42 19.01
C SER A 13 -11.19 1.22 17.76
N PHE A 14 -10.18 2.09 17.86
CA PHE A 14 -9.70 2.90 16.75
C PHE A 14 -9.18 2.02 15.59
N PHE A 15 -8.38 1.00 15.91
CA PHE A 15 -7.89 0.04 14.92
C PHE A 15 -9.04 -0.69 14.21
N VAL A 16 -10.03 -1.16 14.96
CA VAL A 16 -11.21 -1.85 14.40
C VAL A 16 -12.01 -0.92 13.49
N ILE A 17 -12.22 0.34 13.90
CA ILE A 17 -12.92 1.34 13.08
C ILE A 17 -12.16 1.60 11.77
N MET A 18 -10.84 1.79 11.85
CA MET A 18 -10.00 1.98 10.66
C MET A 18 -10.06 0.77 9.71
N MET A 19 -10.03 -0.45 10.27
CA MET A 19 -10.11 -1.68 9.49
C MET A 19 -11.47 -1.85 8.80
N LEU A 20 -12.56 -1.48 9.47
CA LEU A 20 -13.91 -1.50 8.89
C LEU A 20 -14.07 -0.47 7.77
N LEU A 21 -13.52 0.74 7.94
CA LEU A 21 -13.50 1.77 6.89
C LEU A 21 -12.67 1.35 5.69
N PHE A 22 -11.52 0.70 5.91
CA PHE A 22 -10.74 0.10 4.84
C PHE A 22 -11.53 -0.98 4.10
N ALA A 23 -12.15 -1.90 4.84
CA ALA A 23 -12.91 -3.01 4.26
C ALA A 23 -14.09 -2.50 3.40
N SER A 24 -14.85 -1.52 3.89
CA SER A 24 -16.03 -1.00 3.18
C SER A 24 -15.67 -0.19 1.93
N THR A 25 -14.50 0.44 1.89
CA THR A 25 -14.11 1.31 0.78
C THR A 25 -13.18 0.64 -0.24
N VAL A 26 -12.33 -0.29 0.21
CA VAL A 26 -11.28 -0.91 -0.62
C VAL A 26 -11.69 -2.30 -1.10
N LEU A 27 -12.27 -3.15 -0.24
CA LEU A 27 -12.60 -4.54 -0.63
C LEU A 27 -13.83 -4.65 -1.52
N ILE A 28 -14.76 -3.68 -1.46
CA ILE A 28 -15.98 -3.66 -2.28
C ILE A 28 -15.72 -3.05 -3.67
N ARG A 29 -14.62 -2.30 -3.85
CA ARG A 29 -14.24 -1.83 -5.18
C ARG A 29 -13.92 -3.05 -6.04
N ASN A 30 -14.49 -3.09 -7.24
CA ASN A 30 -13.96 -3.99 -8.26
C ASN A 30 -12.47 -3.73 -8.37
N LEU A 31 -11.67 -4.79 -8.25
CA LEU A 31 -10.24 -4.67 -8.52
C LEU A 31 -10.13 -4.10 -9.93
N ALA A 32 -9.51 -2.91 -10.05
CA ALA A 32 -9.16 -2.34 -11.33
C ALA A 32 -8.07 -3.21 -12.00
N ASN A 33 -7.21 -2.66 -12.85
CA ASN A 33 -6.16 -3.44 -13.53
C ASN A 33 -5.05 -3.99 -12.59
N LEU A 34 -5.25 -4.01 -11.26
CA LEU A 34 -4.28 -4.34 -10.21
C LEU A 34 -3.01 -3.45 -10.26
N ASP A 35 -3.05 -2.34 -11.01
CA ASP A 35 -1.93 -1.45 -11.23
C ASP A 35 -1.41 -0.86 -9.91
N GLU A 36 -2.27 -0.62 -8.90
CA GLU A 36 -1.82 -0.09 -7.61
C GLU A 36 -0.97 -1.09 -6.83
N ILE A 37 -1.34 -2.37 -6.84
CA ILE A 37 -0.60 -3.45 -6.15
C ILE A 37 0.76 -3.67 -6.83
N TRP A 38 0.79 -3.58 -8.16
CA TRP A 38 2.01 -3.68 -8.94
C TRP A 38 2.95 -2.51 -8.67
N ASN A 39 2.44 -1.27 -8.72
CA ASN A 39 3.21 -0.06 -8.43
C ASN A 39 3.75 -0.06 -6.99
N PHE A 40 2.96 -0.54 -6.02
CA PHE A 40 3.39 -0.68 -4.64
C PHE A 40 4.55 -1.68 -4.49
N ASN A 41 4.44 -2.87 -5.08
CA ASN A 41 5.52 -3.87 -5.01
C ASN A 41 6.78 -3.40 -5.74
N PHE A 42 6.63 -2.75 -6.89
CA PHE A 42 7.75 -2.13 -7.60
C PHE A 42 8.49 -1.12 -6.70
N ALA A 43 7.76 -0.16 -6.13
CA ALA A 43 8.34 0.86 -5.24
C ALA A 43 8.98 0.23 -3.99
N ARG A 44 8.36 -0.80 -3.41
CA ARG A 44 8.90 -1.53 -2.26
C ARG A 44 10.21 -2.23 -2.59
N ASN A 45 10.32 -2.88 -3.74
CA ASN A 45 11.55 -3.55 -4.15
C ASN A 45 12.69 -2.54 -4.34
N ILE A 46 12.40 -1.39 -4.96
CA ILE A 46 13.38 -0.28 -5.08
C ILE A 46 13.77 0.26 -3.70
N ALA A 47 12.81 0.49 -2.81
CA ALA A 47 13.07 0.99 -1.45
C ALA A 47 13.92 0.02 -0.61
N ASN A 48 13.81 -1.29 -0.88
CA ASN A 48 14.63 -2.33 -0.28
C ASN A 48 16.02 -2.47 -0.93
N GLY A 49 16.35 -1.65 -1.94
CA GLY A 49 17.64 -1.68 -2.63
C GLY A 49 17.79 -2.76 -3.70
N LEU A 50 16.69 -3.43 -4.10
CA LEU A 50 16.71 -4.43 -5.16
C LEU A 50 16.84 -3.75 -6.52
N ILE A 51 17.65 -4.33 -7.40
CA ILE A 51 17.95 -3.80 -8.73
C ILE A 51 16.98 -4.42 -9.74
N PRO A 52 16.21 -3.62 -10.50
CA PRO A 52 15.33 -4.13 -11.55
C PRO A 52 16.07 -4.95 -12.60
N TYR A 53 15.41 -6.00 -13.10
CA TYR A 53 15.95 -7.01 -14.03
C TYR A 53 17.08 -7.90 -13.50
N ASN A 54 17.70 -7.54 -12.37
CA ASN A 54 18.69 -8.39 -11.69
C ASN A 54 18.03 -9.20 -10.57
N ASP A 55 17.30 -8.51 -9.69
CA ASP A 55 16.71 -9.10 -8.48
C ASP A 55 15.20 -9.33 -8.62
N PHE A 56 14.53 -8.60 -9.52
CA PHE A 56 13.11 -8.78 -9.82
C PHE A 56 12.74 -8.29 -11.22
N ASN A 57 11.68 -8.88 -11.79
CA ASN A 57 11.19 -8.50 -13.12
C ASN A 57 10.39 -7.19 -13.08
N MET A 58 10.67 -6.30 -14.02
CA MET A 58 9.81 -5.16 -14.33
C MET A 58 8.83 -5.53 -15.43
N LEU A 59 7.53 -5.50 -15.11
CA LEU A 59 6.45 -5.54 -16.11
C LEU A 59 6.17 -4.17 -16.72
N GLN A 60 6.45 -3.11 -15.95
CA GLN A 60 6.31 -1.73 -16.40
C GLN A 60 7.50 -1.32 -17.27
N THR A 61 7.23 -0.62 -18.38
CA THR A 61 8.30 -0.09 -19.23
C THR A 61 9.13 0.95 -18.46
N PRO A 62 10.47 0.91 -18.56
CA PRO A 62 11.33 1.86 -17.84
C PRO A 62 11.00 3.33 -18.13
N LEU A 63 10.46 3.61 -19.33
CA LEU A 63 10.05 4.93 -19.75
C LEU A 63 8.84 5.47 -18.96
N LEU A 64 7.97 4.60 -18.44
CA LEU A 64 6.76 5.04 -17.72
C LEU A 64 7.11 5.85 -16.47
N SER A 65 8.16 5.47 -15.74
CA SER A 65 8.64 6.22 -14.57
C SER A 65 9.17 7.62 -14.93
N PHE A 66 9.80 7.78 -16.10
CA PHE A 66 10.27 9.09 -16.58
C PHE A 66 9.10 10.00 -16.99
N ILE A 67 8.07 9.43 -17.62
CA ILE A 67 6.89 10.19 -18.06
C ILE A 67 6.06 10.62 -16.84
N LEU A 68 5.77 9.71 -15.91
CA LEU A 68 4.96 10.00 -14.73
C LEU A 68 5.61 11.04 -13.80
N ARG A 69 6.95 11.08 -13.72
CA ARG A 69 7.69 12.11 -12.97
C ARG A 69 7.35 13.54 -13.41
N ARG A 70 6.95 13.76 -14.66
CA ARG A 70 6.68 15.11 -15.20
C ARG A 70 5.24 15.57 -14.99
N HIS A 71 4.35 14.69 -14.53
CA HIS A 71 2.91 14.94 -14.43
C HIS A 71 2.34 14.93 -13.00
N PHE A 72 3.20 14.75 -11.97
CA PHE A 72 2.86 14.86 -10.55
C PHE A 72 3.75 15.88 -9.85
#